data_AF-A0A519D0H0-F1
#
_entry.id   AF-A0A519D0H0-F1
#
_cell.length_a   1.000
_cell.length_b   1.000
_cell.length_c   1.000
_cell.angle_alpha   90.00
_cell.angle_beta   90.00
_cell.angle_gamma   90.00
#
_symmetry.space_group_name_H-M   'P 1'
#
loop_
_entity.id
_entity.type
_entity.pdbx_description
1 polymer ?
#
loop_
_entity_poly.entity_id
_entity_poly.type
_entity_poly.pdbx_seq_one_letter_code
_entity_poly.pdbx_strand_id
1 'polypeptide(L)'
;MSGNSNPNLGKRKLTKALRPKWRWVGVEFDADIQSRTIFEQKFAKFVADQFKWRLFDCHYAPKQTNSSLSSTDSADISDNSVHHGRAIVRIDLKDYSLLRGIFSAATNSSVDGAEIDISVRLEGEENLSVSSIFSSVTASGKIAMVRKRMGLQKPPRKSN
;
A
#
# COMPACT_ATOMS: atom_id res chain seq x y z
N MET A 1 -9.50 39.97 44.80
CA MET A 1 -10.45 39.08 44.12
C MET A 1 -9.65 38.18 43.19
N SER A 2 -9.28 36.99 43.65
CA SER A 2 -8.39 36.09 42.91
C SER A 2 -9.10 35.49 41.70
N GLY A 3 -8.56 35.74 40.51
CA GLY A 3 -9.03 35.14 39.27
C GLY A 3 -8.69 33.65 39.23
N ASN A 4 -9.73 32.81 39.20
CA ASN A 4 -9.60 31.37 39.08
C ASN A 4 -9.32 31.02 37.60
N SER A 5 -8.07 30.72 37.26
CA SER A 5 -7.71 30.12 35.97
C SER A 5 -7.88 28.60 36.05
N ASN A 6 -8.89 28.09 35.35
CA ASN A 6 -9.21 26.66 35.32
C ASN A 6 -8.27 25.93 34.33
N PRO A 7 -7.43 24.95 34.77
CA PRO A 7 -6.37 24.37 33.93
C PRO A 7 -6.84 23.30 32.92
N ASN A 8 -8.15 23.11 32.72
CA ASN A 8 -8.67 22.04 31.89
C ASN A 8 -9.01 22.49 30.46
N LEU A 9 -8.01 22.99 29.72
CA LEU A 9 -8.13 23.20 28.28
C LEU A 9 -7.99 21.84 27.56
N GLY A 10 -8.99 20.98 27.76
CA GLY A 10 -9.10 19.70 27.05
C GLY A 10 -9.03 19.93 25.55
N LYS A 11 -8.20 19.15 24.85
CA LYS A 11 -7.94 19.25 23.41
C LYS A 11 -9.26 19.45 22.64
N ARG A 12 -9.53 20.70 22.20
CA ARG A 12 -10.74 21.04 21.45
C ARG A 12 -10.80 20.13 20.22
N LYS A 13 -11.87 19.34 20.08
CA LYS A 13 -12.07 18.46 18.92
C LYS A 13 -12.04 19.33 17.66
N LEU A 14 -11.07 19.10 16.79
CA LEU A 14 -10.99 19.77 15.49
C LEU A 14 -12.32 19.65 14.77
N THR A 15 -12.81 20.79 14.26
CA THR A 15 -13.99 20.82 13.38
C THR A 15 -13.73 19.90 12.18
N LYS A 16 -14.79 19.37 11.56
CA LYS A 16 -14.65 18.46 10.40
C LYS A 16 -13.76 19.03 9.29
N ALA A 17 -13.81 20.35 9.09
CA ALA A 17 -13.01 21.08 8.11
C ALA A 17 -11.51 21.11 8.45
N LEU A 18 -11.15 21.12 9.74
CA LEU A 18 -9.76 21.20 10.21
C LEU A 18 -9.12 19.80 10.39
N ARG A 19 -9.81 18.72 10.05
CA ARG A 19 -9.24 17.37 10.14
C ARG A 19 -8.33 17.13 8.93
N PRO A 20 -7.16 16.49 9.14
CA PRO A 20 -6.31 16.05 8.05
C PRO A 20 -7.10 15.19 7.05
N LYS A 21 -6.89 15.44 5.77
CA LYS A 21 -7.54 14.71 4.68
C LYS A 21 -6.58 13.63 4.19
N TRP A 22 -7.02 12.38 4.19
CA TRP A 22 -6.23 11.22 3.76
C TRP A 22 -6.86 10.48 2.58
N ARG A 23 -6.06 9.64 1.93
CA ARG A 23 -6.49 8.66 0.94
C ARG A 23 -6.12 7.25 1.40
N TRP A 24 -7.06 6.34 1.17
CA TRP A 24 -6.84 4.91 1.24
C TRP A 24 -6.41 4.43 -0.15
N VAL A 25 -5.32 3.69 -0.21
CA VAL A 25 -4.75 3.16 -1.45
C VAL A 25 -4.64 1.65 -1.29
N GLY A 26 -5.18 0.93 -2.27
CA GLY A 26 -5.01 -0.50 -2.44
C GLY A 26 -3.77 -0.77 -3.27
N VAL A 27 -2.88 -1.60 -2.74
CA VAL A 27 -1.58 -1.93 -3.33
C VAL A 27 -1.54 -3.44 -3.51
N GLU A 28 -1.12 -3.89 -4.69
CA GLU A 28 -0.75 -5.28 -4.95
C GLU A 28 0.76 -5.43 -4.89
N PHE A 29 1.21 -6.60 -4.45
CA PHE A 29 2.62 -6.87 -4.26
C PHE A 29 2.99 -8.34 -4.46
N ASP A 30 4.27 -8.62 -4.68
CA ASP A 30 4.77 -9.97 -4.95
C ASP A 30 4.52 -10.98 -3.81
N ALA A 31 4.34 -12.24 -4.21
CA ALA A 31 4.16 -13.37 -3.30
C ALA A 31 5.32 -13.55 -2.30
N ASP A 32 6.50 -13.00 -2.57
CA ASP A 32 7.66 -13.09 -1.68
C ASP A 32 7.46 -12.36 -0.35
N ILE A 33 6.56 -11.38 -0.32
CA ILE A 33 6.26 -10.65 0.90
C ILE A 33 5.24 -11.46 1.72
N GLN A 34 5.72 -12.02 2.82
CA GLN A 34 4.93 -12.89 3.70
C GLN A 34 4.78 -12.34 5.13
N SER A 35 5.32 -11.15 5.39
CA SER A 35 5.27 -10.53 6.71
C SER A 35 5.08 -9.03 6.60
N ARG A 36 4.43 -8.49 7.65
CA ARG A 36 4.14 -7.07 7.78
C ARG A 36 5.41 -6.25 7.81
N THR A 37 6.41 -6.72 8.56
CA THR A 37 7.70 -6.02 8.71
C THR A 37 8.42 -5.94 7.36
N ILE A 38 8.39 -7.02 6.58
CA ILE A 38 9.01 -7.09 5.25
C ILE A 38 8.29 -6.15 4.29
N PHE A 39 6.95 -6.15 4.30
CA PHE A 39 6.16 -5.20 3.52
C PHE A 39 6.56 -3.77 3.89
N GLU A 40 6.59 -3.45 5.19
CA GLU A 40 6.87 -2.09 5.65
C GLU A 40 8.27 -1.61 5.26
N GLN A 41 9.27 -2.48 5.37
CA GLN A 41 10.63 -2.19 4.94
C GLN A 41 10.72 -1.98 3.42
N LYS A 42 10.16 -2.89 2.61
CA LYS A 42 10.20 -2.78 1.14
C LYS A 42 9.40 -1.57 0.65
N PHE A 43 8.23 -1.32 1.23
CA PHE A 43 7.40 -0.19 0.83
C PHE A 43 8.02 1.15 1.24
N ALA A 44 8.65 1.24 2.43
CA ALA A 44 9.39 2.44 2.83
C ALA A 44 10.53 2.76 1.86
N LYS A 45 11.29 1.75 1.43
CA LYS A 45 12.31 1.90 0.37
C LYS A 45 11.70 2.34 -0.95
N PHE A 46 10.59 1.72 -1.38
CA PHE A 46 9.90 2.05 -2.63
C PHE A 46 9.40 3.50 -2.67
N VAL A 47 8.87 4.02 -1.55
CA VAL A 47 8.45 5.42 -1.47
C VAL A 47 9.58 6.37 -1.07
N ALA A 48 10.78 5.86 -0.80
CA ALA A 48 11.98 6.60 -0.40
C ALA A 48 11.72 7.64 0.71
N ASP A 49 10.89 7.31 1.70
CA ASP A 49 10.46 8.19 2.80
C ASP A 49 9.93 9.58 2.38
N GLN A 50 9.49 9.74 1.13
CA GLN A 50 9.00 11.02 0.57
C GLN A 50 7.76 11.57 1.28
N PHE A 51 6.99 10.70 1.93
CA PHE A 51 5.78 11.09 2.64
C PHE A 51 5.44 10.12 3.76
N LYS A 52 4.60 10.60 4.68
CA LYS A 52 4.09 9.78 5.79
C LYS A 52 3.00 8.84 5.30
N TRP A 53 3.15 7.57 5.64
CA TRP A 53 2.16 6.54 5.32
C TRP A 53 1.95 5.59 6.50
N ARG A 54 0.91 4.75 6.42
CA ARG A 54 0.65 3.70 7.42
C ARG A 54 -0.01 2.51 6.75
N LEU A 55 0.51 1.31 7.00
CA LEU A 55 -0.14 0.06 6.65
C LEU A 55 -1.35 -0.21 7.56
N PHE A 56 -2.50 -0.45 6.95
CA PHE A 56 -3.76 -0.71 7.65
C PHE A 56 -4.19 -2.17 7.60
N ASP A 57 -4.12 -2.79 6.43
CA ASP A 57 -4.53 -4.17 6.18
C ASP A 57 -3.55 -4.82 5.21
N CYS A 58 -3.31 -6.12 5.36
CA CYS A 58 -2.41 -6.88 4.49
C CYS A 58 -2.88 -8.33 4.37
N HIS A 59 -3.00 -8.81 3.15
CA HIS A 59 -3.44 -10.16 2.77
C HIS A 59 -2.33 -10.75 1.92
N TYR A 60 -1.56 -11.69 2.47
CA TYR A 60 -0.44 -12.31 1.78
C TYR A 60 -0.94 -13.38 0.83
N ALA A 61 -0.28 -13.50 -0.32
CA ALA A 61 -0.49 -14.64 -1.20
C ALA A 61 -0.06 -15.94 -0.51
N PRO A 62 -0.71 -17.08 -0.77
CA PRO A 62 -0.23 -18.36 -0.30
C PRO A 62 1.16 -18.63 -0.88
N LYS A 63 2.11 -19.00 -0.01
CA LYS A 63 3.43 -19.45 -0.46
C LYS A 63 3.23 -20.75 -1.22
N GLN A 64 3.54 -20.78 -2.52
CA GLN A 64 3.49 -22.02 -3.30
C GLN A 64 4.52 -22.99 -2.70
N THR A 65 4.06 -23.89 -1.84
CA THR A 65 4.85 -25.04 -1.39
C THR A 65 4.63 -26.12 -2.43
N ASN A 66 5.70 -26.57 -3.09
CA ASN A 66 5.68 -27.71 -4.00
C ASN A 66 5.46 -29.03 -3.21
N SER A 67 4.35 -29.15 -2.50
CA SER A 67 4.00 -30.31 -1.69
C SER A 67 2.51 -30.63 -1.83
N SER A 68 2.23 -31.44 -2.85
CA SER A 68 1.30 -32.58 -2.88
C SER A 68 -0.20 -32.39 -2.62
N LEU A 69 -0.97 -32.60 -3.71
CA LEU A 69 -2.20 -33.39 -3.86
C LEU A 69 -3.23 -33.51 -2.70
N SER A 70 -4.49 -33.29 -3.09
CA SER A 70 -5.80 -33.55 -2.44
C SER A 70 -6.33 -32.37 -1.59
N SER A 71 -7.60 -31.92 -1.68
CA SER A 71 -8.83 -32.57 -2.15
C SER A 71 -9.86 -31.52 -2.57
N THR A 72 -10.61 -31.82 -3.64
CA THR A 72 -12.00 -31.43 -3.91
C THR A 72 -12.52 -30.11 -3.32
N ASP A 73 -12.57 -29.07 -4.14
CA ASP A 73 -13.78 -28.26 -4.27
C ASP A 73 -13.81 -27.58 -5.63
N SER A 74 -14.98 -27.66 -6.24
CA SER A 74 -15.29 -27.20 -7.58
C SER A 74 -15.26 -25.66 -7.66
N ALA A 75 -14.37 -25.09 -8.48
CA ALA A 75 -14.63 -23.84 -9.21
C ALA A 75 -13.55 -23.61 -10.27
N ASP A 76 -14.00 -23.65 -11.52
CA ASP A 76 -13.56 -22.88 -12.68
C ASP A 76 -12.10 -22.93 -13.17
N ILE A 77 -12.01 -23.39 -14.42
CA ILE A 77 -10.90 -23.29 -15.34
C ILE A 77 -10.51 -21.82 -15.58
N SER A 78 -9.20 -21.62 -15.76
CA SER A 78 -8.47 -20.41 -16.15
C SER A 78 -8.16 -19.39 -15.06
N ASP A 79 -7.08 -19.64 -14.30
CA ASP A 79 -6.22 -18.52 -13.94
C ASP A 79 -4.79 -19.04 -13.73
N ASN A 80 -3.88 -18.68 -14.65
CA ASN A 80 -2.44 -18.78 -14.39
C ASN A 80 -2.05 -17.65 -13.43
N SER A 81 -2.81 -17.50 -12.33
CA SER A 81 -2.85 -16.31 -11.50
C SER A 81 -1.51 -16.23 -10.79
N VAL A 82 -0.70 -15.25 -11.15
CA VAL A 82 0.41 -14.85 -10.30
C VAL A 82 -0.23 -14.41 -8.99
N HIS A 83 -0.06 -15.21 -7.94
CA HIS A 83 -0.68 -14.92 -6.66
C HIS A 83 0.01 -13.70 -6.05
N HIS A 84 -0.54 -12.50 -6.25
CA HIS A 84 -0.08 -11.30 -5.59
C HIS A 84 -0.73 -11.15 -4.21
N GLY A 85 0.04 -10.65 -3.26
CA GLY A 85 -0.51 -10.15 -2.01
C GLY A 85 -1.20 -8.80 -2.22
N ARG A 86 -2.10 -8.44 -1.30
CA ARG A 86 -2.87 -7.20 -1.33
C ARG A 86 -2.75 -6.45 0.00
N ALA A 87 -2.47 -5.17 -0.07
CA ALA A 87 -2.36 -4.28 1.09
C ALA A 87 -3.27 -3.06 0.95
N ILE A 88 -3.68 -2.52 2.09
CA ILE A 88 -4.31 -1.20 2.18
C ILE A 88 -3.39 -0.28 2.96
N VAL A 89 -2.92 0.77 2.31
CA VAL A 89 -2.13 1.83 2.92
C VAL A 89 -2.94 3.11 3.06
N ARG A 90 -2.65 3.87 4.12
CA ARG A 90 -3.19 5.20 4.36
C ARG A 90 -2.10 6.23 4.14
N ILE A 91 -2.38 7.24 3.34
CA ILE A 91 -1.50 8.39 3.09
C ILE A 91 -2.26 9.70 3.17
N ASP A 92 -1.55 10.81 3.33
CA ASP A 92 -2.18 12.14 3.27
C ASP A 92 -2.61 12.46 1.82
N LEU A 93 -3.73 13.17 1.68
CA LEU A 93 -4.31 13.46 0.36
C LEU A 93 -3.36 14.26 -0.52
N LYS A 94 -2.62 15.20 0.07
CA LYS A 94 -1.64 16.05 -0.63
C LYS A 94 -0.50 15.25 -1.26
N ASP A 95 -0.16 14.09 -0.70
CA ASP A 95 0.98 13.27 -1.12
C ASP A 95 0.55 12.16 -2.10
N TYR A 96 -0.75 12.02 -2.39
CA TYR A 96 -1.27 11.00 -3.30
C TYR A 96 -0.77 11.17 -4.73
N SER A 97 -0.55 12.40 -5.19
CA SER A 97 0.02 12.66 -6.51
C SER A 97 1.45 12.12 -6.63
N LEU A 98 2.27 12.27 -5.58
CA LEU A 98 3.63 11.74 -5.52
C LEU A 98 3.62 10.21 -5.63
N LEU A 99 2.80 9.55 -4.80
CA LEU A 99 2.64 8.10 -4.86
C LEU A 99 2.22 7.62 -6.26
N ARG A 100 1.29 8.33 -6.92
CA ARG A 100 0.89 8.00 -8.31
C ARG A 100 2.05 8.15 -9.29
N GLY A 101 2.89 9.18 -9.13
CA GLY A 101 4.08 9.39 -9.95
C GLY A 101 5.07 8.22 -9.81
N ILE A 102 5.33 7.78 -8.58
CA ILE A 102 6.21 6.64 -8.30
C ILE A 102 5.69 5.37 -8.98
N PHE A 103 4.39 5.06 -8.84
CA PHE A 103 3.80 3.91 -9.53
C PHE A 103 3.86 4.04 -11.06
N SER A 104 3.63 5.22 -11.61
CA SER A 104 3.73 5.44 -13.06
C SER A 104 5.15 5.29 -13.58
N ALA A 105 6.15 5.73 -12.81
CA ALA A 105 7.55 5.56 -13.17
C ALA A 105 7.95 4.07 -13.12
N ALA A 106 7.42 3.33 -12.15
CA ALA A 106 7.66 1.90 -12.02
C ALA A 106 7.09 1.07 -13.18
N THR A 107 5.92 1.45 -13.72
CA THR A 107 5.27 0.70 -14.81
C THR A 107 5.86 0.97 -16.19
N ASN A 108 6.49 2.13 -16.40
CA ASN A 108 6.98 2.55 -17.72
C ASN A 108 8.37 2.00 -18.09
N SER A 109 8.89 1.05 -17.31
CA SER A 109 10.21 0.44 -17.56
C SER A 109 10.21 -0.63 -18.67
N SER A 110 9.09 -0.88 -19.36
CA SER A 110 8.95 -2.02 -20.29
C SER A 110 8.18 -1.73 -21.60
N VAL A 111 8.28 -0.52 -22.18
CA VAL A 111 7.77 -0.28 -23.55
C VAL A 111 8.78 0.55 -24.37
N ASP A 112 9.44 -0.15 -25.30
CA ASP A 112 10.21 0.22 -26.50
C ASP A 112 10.68 1.68 -26.74
N GLY A 113 12.00 1.85 -26.89
CA GLY A 113 12.56 2.59 -28.03
C GLY A 113 12.81 4.11 -27.94
N ALA A 114 13.09 4.69 -26.77
CA ALA A 114 13.60 6.06 -26.69
C ALA A 114 14.96 6.12 -25.96
N GLU A 115 16.03 6.40 -26.69
CA GLU A 115 17.32 6.80 -26.13
C GLU A 115 17.10 8.06 -25.26
N ILE A 116 17.36 7.94 -23.97
CA ILE A 116 17.57 9.10 -23.10
C ILE A 116 18.96 8.92 -22.49
N ASP A 117 19.83 9.88 -22.82
CA ASP A 117 21.19 10.00 -22.36
C ASP A 117 21.22 10.21 -20.84
N ILE A 118 21.60 9.17 -20.10
CA ILE A 118 21.71 9.18 -18.63
C ILE A 118 23.18 9.28 -18.26
N SER A 119 23.70 10.50 -18.24
CA SER A 119 24.96 10.85 -17.61
C SER A 119 24.74 11.31 -16.17
N VAL A 120 24.22 10.42 -15.31
CA VAL A 120 24.43 10.48 -13.84
C VAL A 120 24.49 9.04 -13.30
N ARG A 121 25.71 8.49 -13.21
CA ARG A 121 26.04 7.36 -12.34
C ARG A 121 26.36 7.90 -10.94
N LEU A 122 25.91 7.19 -9.89
CA LEU A 122 26.72 6.83 -8.72
C LEU A 122 25.98 5.75 -7.88
N GLU A 123 26.57 4.55 -7.91
CA GLU A 123 26.70 3.52 -6.87
C GLU A 123 25.46 2.95 -6.13
N GLY A 124 25.15 1.68 -6.41
CA GLY A 124 24.29 0.81 -5.59
C GLY A 124 23.49 -0.21 -6.41
N GLU A 125 24.08 -1.37 -6.71
CA GLU A 125 23.54 -2.42 -7.60
C GLU A 125 22.32 -3.22 -7.07
N GLU A 126 21.49 -2.68 -6.17
CA GLU A 126 20.28 -3.37 -5.67
C GLU A 126 18.96 -2.63 -5.96
N ASN A 127 19.00 -1.53 -6.70
CA ASN A 127 17.84 -0.66 -6.94
C ASN A 127 16.99 -1.07 -8.16
N LEU A 128 17.41 -2.05 -8.95
CA LEU A 128 16.78 -2.42 -10.23
C LEU A 128 15.57 -3.36 -10.13
N SER A 129 15.22 -3.89 -8.95
CA SER A 129 14.06 -4.82 -8.84
C SER A 129 12.91 -4.34 -7.95
N VAL A 130 13.05 -3.25 -7.19
CA VAL A 130 11.99 -2.82 -6.24
C VAL A 130 10.76 -2.25 -6.95
N SER A 131 10.94 -1.65 -8.13
CA SER A 131 9.84 -1.07 -8.92
C SER A 131 8.83 -2.12 -9.40
N SER A 132 9.26 -3.36 -9.64
CA SER A 132 8.37 -4.45 -10.04
C SER A 132 7.59 -5.06 -8.87
N ILE A 133 7.94 -4.74 -7.62
CA ILE A 133 7.37 -5.40 -6.42
C ILE A 133 5.98 -4.86 -6.07
N PHE A 134 5.67 -3.62 -6.41
CA PHE A 134 4.43 -2.95 -5.99
C PHE A 134 3.68 -2.36 -7.18
N SER A 135 2.38 -2.62 -7.23
CA SER A 135 1.46 -1.96 -8.15
C SER A 135 0.27 -1.35 -7.41
N SER A 136 -0.25 -0.23 -7.93
CA SER A 136 -1.43 0.43 -7.35
C SER A 136 -2.68 -0.04 -8.07
N VAL A 137 -3.65 -0.56 -7.31
CA VAL A 137 -4.89 -1.10 -7.87
C VAL A 137 -6.03 -0.08 -7.81
N THR A 138 -6.17 0.63 -6.71
CA THR A 138 -7.29 1.58 -6.51
C THR A 138 -6.99 2.57 -5.38
N ALA A 139 -7.61 3.76 -5.44
CA ALA A 139 -7.64 4.68 -4.31
C ALA A 139 -9.04 5.25 -4.02
N SER A 140 -9.30 5.63 -2.77
CA SER A 140 -10.57 6.26 -2.35
C SER A 140 -10.44 7.00 -1.01
N GLY A 141 -11.36 7.93 -0.74
CA GLY A 141 -11.51 8.53 0.60
C GLY A 141 -12.16 7.60 1.64
N LYS A 142 -12.71 6.46 1.20
CA LYS A 142 -13.42 5.49 2.05
C LYS A 142 -12.75 4.12 1.93
N ILE A 143 -12.23 3.59 3.04
CA ILE A 143 -11.62 2.26 3.08
C ILE A 143 -12.56 1.14 2.62
N ALA A 144 -13.86 1.26 2.92
CA ALA A 144 -14.85 0.28 2.49
C ALA A 144 -14.92 0.16 0.96
N MET A 145 -14.73 1.25 0.21
CA MET A 145 -14.71 1.21 -1.25
C MET A 145 -13.42 0.56 -1.78
N VAL A 146 -12.27 0.81 -1.13
CA VAL A 146 -11.00 0.17 -1.49
C VAL A 146 -11.11 -1.35 -1.31
N ARG A 147 -11.62 -1.80 -0.16
CA ARG A 147 -11.86 -3.23 0.10
C ARG A 147 -12.77 -3.88 -0.94
N LYS A 148 -13.92 -3.26 -1.22
CA LYS A 148 -14.87 -3.76 -2.22
C LYS A 148 -14.21 -3.95 -3.58
N ARG A 149 -13.44 -2.97 -4.03
CA ARG A 149 -12.74 -3.02 -5.33
C ARG A 149 -11.62 -4.05 -5.37
N MET A 150 -10.97 -4.31 -4.24
CA MET A 150 -9.94 -5.35 -4.12
C MET A 150 -10.48 -6.73 -3.74
N GLY A 151 -11.81 -6.92 -3.69
CA GLY A 151 -12.43 -8.18 -3.28
C GLY A 151 -12.13 -8.60 -1.83
N LEU A 152 -11.67 -7.67 -0.98
CA LEU A 152 -11.27 -8.00 0.39
C LEU A 152 -12.47 -8.03 1.34
N GLN A 153 -12.56 -9.11 2.11
CA GLN A 153 -13.56 -9.24 3.16
C GLN A 153 -13.33 -8.21 4.28
N LYS A 154 -14.41 -7.78 4.92
CA LYS A 154 -14.32 -6.87 6.07
C LYS A 154 -13.76 -7.67 7.26
N PRO A 155 -12.69 -7.21 7.93
CA PRO A 155 -12.16 -7.91 9.08
C PRO A 155 -13.23 -7.99 10.18
N PRO A 156 -13.27 -9.10 10.93
CA PRO A 156 -14.22 -9.28 12.02
C PRO A 156 -14.05 -8.16 13.04
N ARG A 157 -15.17 -7.67 13.58
CA ARG A 157 -15.13 -6.74 14.70
C ARG A 157 -14.55 -7.50 15.89
N LYS A 158 -13.49 -6.98 16.51
CA LYS A 158 -13.08 -7.45 17.83
C LYS A 158 -14.26 -7.22 18.77
N SER A 159 -14.87 -8.31 19.26
CA SER A 159 -15.74 -8.21 20.42
C SER A 159 -14.83 -7.84 21.59
N ASN A 160 -15.05 -6.68 22.18
CA ASN A 160 -14.51 -6.37 23.50
C ASN A 160 -15.36 -7.09 24.55
#